data_AF-A0A835KV43-F1
#
_entry.id   AF-A0A835KV43-F1
#
_cell.length_a   1.000
_cell.length_b   1.000
_cell.length_c   1.000
_cell.angle_alpha   90.00
_cell.angle_beta   90.00
_cell.angle_gamma   90.00
#
_symmetry.space_group_name_H-M   'P 1'
#
loop_
_entity.id
_entity.type
_entity.pdbx_description
1 polymer ?
#
loop_
_entity_poly.entity_id
_entity_poly.type
_entity_poly.pdbx_seq_one_letter_code
_entity_poly.pdbx_strand_id
1 'polypeptide(L)'
;MTESPDLRWAFVRKIYVILAVQLAMTAVISGFVVKVPAISEFFVSSNTGIALYIFLIILPFIVLCPLHYYHQKHPVNLLLLGLFTVAISFAVGMTCAFHQRKVILEAAILTAVVVISLTAYTFWAAKRGHDFNFLGPFLFAALMVLMVFSLIQVG
;
A
#
# COMPACT_ATOMS: atom_id res chain seq x y z
N MET A 1 5.97 -23.81 -15.22
CA MET A 1 5.59 -22.51 -15.82
C MET A 1 6.30 -22.38 -17.16
N THR A 2 5.61 -22.73 -18.25
CA THR A 2 6.13 -22.79 -19.63
C THR A 2 5.67 -21.57 -20.44
N GLU A 3 5.85 -20.36 -19.90
CA GLU A 3 5.54 -19.13 -20.64
C GLU A 3 6.82 -18.51 -21.20
N SER A 4 6.73 -17.94 -22.41
CA SER A 4 7.86 -17.26 -23.04
C SER A 4 8.31 -16.08 -22.17
N PRO A 5 9.63 -15.77 -22.12
CA PRO A 5 10.17 -14.68 -21.32
C PRO A 5 9.45 -13.34 -21.57
N ASP A 6 9.07 -13.09 -22.82
CA ASP A 6 8.40 -11.86 -23.25
C ASP A 6 7.00 -11.69 -22.62
N LEU A 7 6.24 -12.79 -22.46
CA LEU A 7 4.92 -12.75 -21.82
C LEU A 7 5.04 -12.40 -20.33
N ARG A 8 6.05 -12.96 -19.66
CA ARG A 8 6.34 -12.69 -18.24
C ARG A 8 6.72 -11.22 -18.03
N TRP A 9 7.57 -10.66 -18.89
CA TRP A 9 7.95 -9.25 -18.85
C TRP A 9 6.77 -8.32 -19.14
N ALA A 10 5.88 -8.68 -20.06
CA ALA A 10 4.67 -7.92 -20.33
C ALA A 10 3.72 -7.90 -19.12
N PHE A 11 3.55 -9.03 -18.44
CA PHE A 11 2.76 -9.14 -17.22
C PHE A 11 3.33 -8.31 -16.06
N VAL A 12 4.65 -8.42 -15.84
CA VAL A 12 5.35 -7.62 -14.82
C VAL A 12 5.18 -6.12 -15.09
N ARG A 13 5.41 -5.68 -16.33
CA ARG A 13 5.22 -4.27 -16.71
C ARG A 13 3.79 -3.79 -16.43
N LYS A 14 2.78 -4.59 -16.74
CA LYS A 14 1.37 -4.27 -16.45
C LYS A 14 1.15 -4.04 -14.95
N ILE A 15 1.66 -4.93 -14.10
CA ILE A 15 1.52 -4.81 -12.64
C ILE A 15 2.23 -3.55 -12.12
N TYR A 16 3.47 -3.31 -12.54
CA TYR A 16 4.22 -2.13 -12.08
C TYR A 16 3.57 -0.82 -12.50
N VAL A 17 2.97 -0.75 -13.69
CA VAL A 17 2.19 0.43 -14.11
C VAL A 17 0.97 0.63 -13.20
N ILE A 18 0.22 -0.43 -12.91
CA ILE A 18 -0.93 -0.35 -11.99
C ILE A 18 -0.48 0.14 -10.61
N LEU A 19 0.56 -0.47 -10.04
CA LEU A 19 1.11 -0.08 -8.73
C LEU A 19 1.60 1.38 -8.71
N ALA A 20 2.28 1.83 -9.76
CA ALA A 20 2.74 3.21 -9.87
C ALA A 20 1.57 4.21 -9.88
N VAL A 21 0.50 3.90 -10.62
CA VAL A 21 -0.73 4.71 -10.61
C VAL A 21 -1.40 4.71 -9.24
N GLN A 22 -1.47 3.57 -8.56
CA GLN A 22 -2.04 3.48 -7.21
C GLN A 22 -1.24 4.29 -6.19
N LEU A 23 0.09 4.23 -6.22
CA LEU A 23 0.96 5.03 -5.36
C LEU A 23 0.84 6.53 -5.67
N ALA A 24 0.79 6.91 -6.94
CA ALA A 24 0.57 8.30 -7.34
C ALA A 24 -0.79 8.83 -6.85
N MET A 25 -1.86 8.05 -7.04
CA MET A 25 -3.19 8.37 -6.53
C MET A 25 -3.18 8.54 -5.00
N THR A 26 -2.49 7.64 -4.31
CA THR A 26 -2.31 7.70 -2.85
C THR A 26 -1.59 8.98 -2.44
N ALA A 27 -0.50 9.33 -3.09
CA ALA A 27 0.25 10.56 -2.80
C ALA A 27 -0.59 11.82 -3.05
N VAL A 28 -1.38 11.86 -4.12
CA VAL A 28 -2.28 12.98 -4.44
C VAL A 28 -3.37 13.15 -3.39
N ILE A 29 -4.09 12.08 -3.06
CA ILE A 29 -5.18 12.11 -2.07
C ILE A 29 -4.61 12.45 -0.69
N SER A 30 -3.55 11.78 -0.25
CA SER A 30 -2.90 12.05 1.04
C SER A 30 -2.38 13.48 1.12
N GLY A 31 -1.74 13.98 0.05
CA GLY A 31 -1.26 15.35 -0.02
C GLY A 31 -2.39 16.39 0.04
N PHE A 32 -3.55 16.09 -0.55
CA PHE A 32 -4.75 16.92 -0.45
C PHE A 32 -5.30 16.94 0.98
N VAL A 33 -5.44 15.78 1.62
CA VAL A 33 -5.90 15.65 3.01
C VAL A 33 -4.99 16.42 3.98
N VAL A 34 -3.68 16.32 3.81
CA VAL A 34 -2.70 17.05 4.65
C VAL A 34 -2.74 18.57 4.41
N LYS A 35 -3.04 19.02 3.19
CA LYS A 35 -3.11 20.46 2.85
C LYS A 35 -4.38 21.13 3.34
N VAL A 36 -5.49 20.39 3.47
CA VAL A 36 -6.79 20.93 3.85
C VAL A 36 -7.13 20.49 5.28
N PRO A 37 -6.73 21.28 6.31
CA PRO A 37 -6.91 20.89 7.71
C PRO A 37 -8.38 20.71 8.12
N ALA A 38 -9.30 21.39 7.42
CA ALA A 38 -10.74 21.22 7.61
C ALA A 38 -11.21 19.77 7.38
N ILE A 39 -10.52 19.00 6.54
CA ILE A 39 -10.81 17.57 6.35
C ILE A 39 -10.45 16.80 7.61
N SER A 40 -9.22 16.92 8.09
CA SER A 40 -8.79 16.23 9.32
C SER A 40 -9.62 16.64 10.55
N GLU A 41 -9.97 17.92 10.67
CA GLU A 41 -10.81 18.42 11.76
C GLU A 41 -12.24 17.87 11.69
N PHE A 42 -12.84 17.80 10.51
CA PHE A 42 -14.17 17.20 10.32
C PHE A 42 -14.21 15.73 10.75
N PHE A 43 -13.16 14.97 10.44
CA PHE A 43 -13.05 13.56 10.79
C PHE A 43 -12.89 13.30 12.29
N VAL A 44 -12.31 14.24 13.04
CA VAL A 44 -12.06 14.09 14.49
C VAL A 44 -13.13 14.77 15.34
N SER A 45 -13.68 15.90 14.89
CA SER A 45 -14.60 16.72 15.69
C SER A 45 -16.04 16.23 15.65
N SER A 46 -16.45 15.55 14.56
CA SER A 46 -17.82 15.07 14.39
C SER A 46 -17.94 13.58 14.67
N ASN A 47 -19.01 13.18 15.36
CA ASN A 47 -19.36 11.76 15.54
C ASN A 47 -19.55 11.06 14.19
N THR A 48 -20.06 11.77 13.18
CA THR A 48 -20.16 11.28 11.80
C THR A 48 -18.78 11.12 11.14
N GLY A 49 -17.85 12.03 11.44
CA GLY A 49 -16.47 11.97 10.95
C GLY A 49 -15.72 10.74 11.47
N ILE A 50 -15.86 10.45 12.77
CA ILE A 50 -15.26 9.26 13.40
C ILE A 50 -15.86 7.97 12.83
N ALA A 51 -17.18 7.91 12.66
CA ALA A 51 -17.83 6.76 12.02
C ALA A 51 -17.32 6.54 10.59
N LEU A 52 -17.14 7.61 9.82
CA LEU A 52 -16.62 7.55 8.46
C LEU A 52 -15.14 7.12 8.43
N TYR A 53 -14.33 7.57 9.39
CA TYR A 53 -12.94 7.12 9.57
C TYR A 53 -12.86 5.61 9.81
N ILE A 54 -13.65 5.11 10.77
CA ILE A 54 -13.70 3.68 11.10
C ILE A 54 -14.15 2.88 9.88
N PHE A 55 -15.18 3.36 9.16
CA PHE A 55 -15.62 2.73 7.93
C PHE A 55 -14.51 2.68 6.87
N LEU A 56 -13.75 3.76 6.67
CA LEU A 56 -12.63 3.80 5.72
C LEU A 56 -11.48 2.86 6.10
N ILE A 57 -11.24 2.61 7.39
CA ILE A 57 -10.24 1.62 7.83
C ILE A 57 -10.72 0.19 7.59
N ILE A 58 -12.01 -0.09 7.79
CA ILE A 58 -12.59 -1.43 7.64
C ILE A 58 -12.84 -1.77 6.17
N LEU A 59 -13.17 -0.77 5.34
CA LEU A 59 -13.52 -0.94 3.92
C LEU A 59 -12.47 -1.72 3.11
N PRO A 60 -11.14 -1.48 3.22
CA PRO A 60 -10.12 -2.28 2.55
C PRO A 60 -10.20 -3.79 2.88
N PHE A 61 -10.50 -4.14 4.14
CA PHE A 61 -10.67 -5.54 4.55
C PHE A 61 -11.91 -6.16 3.95
N ILE A 62 -13.01 -5.41 3.85
CA ILE A 62 -14.23 -5.86 3.18
C ILE A 62 -13.98 -6.04 1.68
N VAL A 63 -13.27 -5.11 1.04
CA VAL A 63 -12.98 -5.13 -0.42
C VAL A 63 -12.00 -6.24 -0.79
N LEU A 64 -11.14 -6.69 0.13
CA LEU A 64 -10.25 -7.83 -0.07
C LEU A 64 -11.00 -9.14 -0.41
N CYS A 65 -12.13 -9.41 0.23
CA CYS A 65 -12.94 -10.62 -0.02
C CYS A 65 -13.45 -10.73 -1.47
N PRO A 66 -14.20 -9.74 -2.02
CA PRO A 66 -14.64 -9.79 -3.40
C PRO A 66 -13.46 -9.61 -4.37
N LEU A 67 -12.39 -8.89 -4.00
CA LEU A 67 -11.21 -8.79 -4.86
C LEU A 67 -10.56 -10.17 -5.08
N HIS A 68 -10.50 -11.01 -4.04
CA HIS A 68 -10.02 -12.39 -4.16
C HIS A 68 -10.89 -13.23 -5.10
N TYR A 69 -12.21 -13.10 -5.01
CA TYR A 69 -13.12 -13.87 -5.87
C TYR A 69 -13.15 -13.37 -7.33
N TYR A 70 -13.07 -12.05 -7.53
CA TYR A 70 -13.20 -11.40 -8.84
C TYR A 70 -11.85 -11.06 -9.49
N HIS A 71 -10.73 -11.55 -8.97
CA HIS A 71 -9.39 -11.12 -9.42
C HIS A 71 -9.12 -11.37 -10.92
N GLN A 72 -9.76 -12.39 -11.52
CA GLN A 72 -9.64 -12.74 -12.94
C GLN A 72 -10.67 -12.04 -13.85
N LYS A 73 -11.71 -11.40 -13.29
CA LYS A 73 -12.78 -10.78 -14.09
C LYS A 73 -12.48 -9.31 -14.37
N HIS A 74 -12.03 -9.02 -15.59
CA HIS A 74 -11.95 -7.65 -16.10
C HIS A 74 -13.34 -7.15 -16.56
N PRO A 75 -13.71 -5.88 -16.33
CA PRO A 75 -12.94 -4.80 -15.68
C PRO A 75 -13.16 -4.69 -14.15
N VAL A 76 -13.98 -5.58 -13.57
CA VAL A 76 -14.40 -5.51 -12.16
C VAL A 76 -13.20 -5.49 -11.20
N ASN A 77 -12.18 -6.31 -11.45
CA ASN A 77 -10.95 -6.32 -10.62
C ASN A 77 -10.28 -4.94 -10.49
N LEU A 78 -10.21 -4.15 -11.56
CA LEU A 78 -9.58 -2.83 -11.56
C LEU A 78 -10.41 -1.81 -10.79
N LEU A 79 -11.75 -1.91 -10.85
CA LEU A 79 -12.65 -1.05 -10.10
C LEU A 79 -12.54 -1.34 -8.60
N LEU A 80 -12.56 -2.62 -8.20
CA LEU A 80 -12.37 -3.02 -6.81
C LEU A 80 -10.99 -2.61 -6.29
N LEU A 81 -9.96 -2.76 -7.13
CA LEU A 81 -8.61 -2.34 -6.80
C LEU A 81 -8.51 -0.82 -6.64
N GLY A 82 -9.19 -0.03 -7.48
CA GLY A 82 -9.29 1.42 -7.34
C GLY A 82 -10.01 1.83 -6.06
N LEU A 83 -11.13 1.18 -5.72
CA LEU A 83 -11.86 1.43 -4.48
C LEU A 83 -10.98 1.13 -3.25
N PHE A 84 -10.27 0.01 -3.27
CA PHE A 84 -9.30 -0.35 -2.25
C PHE A 84 -8.20 0.71 -2.10
N THR A 85 -7.64 1.18 -3.22
CA THR A 85 -6.62 2.24 -3.22
C THR A 85 -7.14 3.54 -2.63
N VAL A 86 -8.33 4.00 -3.05
CA VAL A 86 -8.91 5.24 -2.52
C VAL A 86 -9.12 5.14 -1.01
N ALA A 87 -9.67 4.02 -0.53
CA ALA A 87 -9.91 3.81 0.90
C ALA A 87 -8.61 3.89 1.73
N ILE A 88 -7.56 3.18 1.29
CA ILE A 88 -6.24 3.22 1.94
C ILE A 88 -5.62 4.62 1.81
N SER A 89 -5.81 5.30 0.69
CA SER A 89 -5.27 6.65 0.48
C SER A 89 -5.81 7.65 1.49
N PHE A 90 -7.09 7.57 1.82
CA PHE A 90 -7.66 8.40 2.88
C PHE A 90 -7.12 8.02 4.26
N ALA A 91 -6.98 6.72 4.57
CA ALA A 91 -6.40 6.28 5.83
C ALA A 91 -4.97 6.81 6.01
N VAL A 92 -4.12 6.65 4.98
CA VAL A 92 -2.75 7.20 4.96
C VAL A 92 -2.76 8.73 5.08
N GLY A 93 -3.61 9.42 4.32
CA GLY A 93 -3.75 10.87 4.36
C GLY A 93 -4.11 11.41 5.74
N MET A 94 -5.03 10.73 6.42
CA MET A 94 -5.42 11.06 7.80
C MET A 94 -4.25 10.84 8.77
N THR A 95 -3.54 9.71 8.69
CA THR A 95 -2.34 9.49 9.53
C THR A 95 -1.27 10.56 9.29
N CYS A 96 -1.05 10.93 8.03
CA CYS A 96 -0.14 12.00 7.66
C CYS A 96 -0.61 13.38 8.18
N ALA A 97 -1.91 13.65 8.25
CA ALA A 97 -2.41 14.94 8.73
C ALA A 97 -2.05 15.21 10.22
N PHE A 98 -1.87 14.17 11.03
CA PHE A 98 -1.46 14.29 12.44
C PHE A 98 0.05 14.36 12.66
N HIS A 99 0.86 14.21 11.61
CA HIS A 99 2.32 14.24 11.69
C HIS A 99 2.89 15.52 11.06
N GLN A 100 4.14 15.85 11.39
CA GLN A 100 4.80 17.02 10.82
C GLN A 100 5.09 16.83 9.33
N ARG A 101 4.72 17.81 8.48
CA ARG A 101 4.93 17.78 7.02
C ARG A 101 6.36 17.45 6.60
N LYS A 102 7.36 17.95 7.34
CA LYS A 102 8.78 17.67 7.09
C LYS A 102 9.10 16.18 7.25
N VAL A 103 8.69 15.60 8.38
CA VAL A 103 8.89 14.18 8.71
C VAL A 103 8.22 13.28 7.67
N ILE A 104 7.02 13.65 7.21
CA ILE A 104 6.29 12.88 6.19
C ILE A 104 7.02 12.89 4.85
N LEU A 105 7.55 14.04 4.44
CA LEU A 105 8.30 14.15 3.19
C LEU A 105 9.61 13.36 3.26
N GLU A 106 10.33 13.44 4.39
CA GLU A 106 11.54 12.66 4.64
C GLU A 106 11.25 11.15 4.58
N ALA A 107 10.20 10.69 5.29
CA ALA A 107 9.78 9.29 5.26
C ALA A 107 9.41 8.83 3.84
N ALA A 108 8.65 9.62 3.09
CA ALA A 108 8.25 9.29 1.72
C ALA A 108 9.47 9.16 0.78
N ILE A 109 10.43 10.07 0.87
CA ILE A 109 11.66 10.03 0.06
C ILE A 109 12.48 8.78 0.41
N LEU A 110 12.67 8.50 1.70
CA LEU A 110 13.42 7.33 2.15
C LEU A 110 12.75 6.02 1.68
N THR A 111 11.44 5.89 1.84
CA THR A 111 10.69 4.71 1.34
C THR A 111 10.81 4.58 -0.17
N ALA A 112 10.69 5.67 -0.93
CA ALA A 112 10.84 5.63 -2.38
C ALA A 112 12.24 5.17 -2.81
N VAL A 113 13.30 5.72 -2.20
CA VAL A 113 14.69 5.33 -2.49
C VAL A 113 14.92 3.86 -2.19
N VAL A 114 14.47 3.37 -1.03
CA VAL A 114 14.64 1.98 -0.62
C VAL A 114 13.88 1.03 -1.56
N VAL A 115 12.62 1.35 -1.87
CA VAL A 115 11.79 0.53 -2.78
C VAL A 115 12.41 0.48 -4.18
N ILE A 116 12.78 1.62 -4.76
CA ILE A 116 13.38 1.66 -6.11
C ILE A 116 14.71 0.89 -6.13
N SER A 117 15.56 1.07 -5.12
CA SER A 117 16.86 0.39 -5.03
C SER A 117 16.70 -1.13 -4.91
N LEU A 118 15.80 -1.60 -4.04
CA LEU A 118 15.50 -3.03 -3.88
C LEU A 118 14.83 -3.61 -5.14
N THR A 119 13.93 -2.88 -5.79
CA THR A 119 13.33 -3.30 -7.06
C THR A 119 14.41 -3.45 -8.14
N ALA A 120 15.32 -2.49 -8.30
CA ALA A 120 16.41 -2.59 -9.26
C ALA A 120 17.34 -3.78 -8.94
N TYR A 121 17.69 -3.96 -7.67
CA TYR A 121 18.51 -5.08 -7.22
C TYR A 121 17.83 -6.44 -7.48
N THR A 122 16.54 -6.58 -7.18
CA THR A 122 15.81 -7.83 -7.41
C THR A 122 15.68 -8.16 -8.89
N PHE A 123 15.47 -7.17 -9.77
CA PHE A 123 15.51 -7.39 -11.21
C PHE A 123 16.88 -7.85 -11.71
N TRP A 124 17.94 -7.22 -11.21
CA TRP A 124 19.31 -7.61 -11.55
C TRP A 124 19.64 -9.03 -11.04
N ALA A 125 19.26 -9.34 -9.80
CA ALA A 125 19.47 -10.64 -9.17
C ALA A 125 18.66 -11.75 -9.86
N ALA A 126 17.40 -11.47 -10.22
CA ALA A 126 16.55 -12.39 -10.98
C ALA A 126 17.12 -12.69 -12.37
N LYS A 127 17.70 -11.69 -13.05
CA LYS A 127 18.38 -11.88 -14.34
C LYS A 127 19.62 -12.77 -14.22
N ARG A 128 20.27 -12.77 -13.05
CA ARG A 128 21.46 -13.61 -12.75
C ARG A 128 21.11 -14.97 -12.13
N GLY A 129 19.84 -15.27 -11.90
CA GLY A 129 19.40 -16.55 -11.32
C GLY A 129 19.67 -16.69 -9.83
N HIS A 130 19.75 -15.58 -9.07
CA HIS A 130 19.83 -15.66 -7.62
C HIS A 130 18.47 -15.97 -6.99
N ASP A 131 18.42 -17.03 -6.19
CA ASP A 131 17.22 -17.44 -5.45
C ASP A 131 17.21 -16.87 -4.03
N PHE A 132 16.12 -16.18 -3.65
CA PHE A 132 15.94 -15.57 -2.33
C PHE A 132 15.20 -16.46 -1.31
N ASN A 133 15.18 -17.78 -1.53
CA ASN A 133 14.38 -18.69 -0.71
C ASN A 133 14.78 -18.69 0.78
N PHE A 134 16.04 -18.35 1.09
CA PHE A 134 16.53 -18.21 2.46
C PHE A 134 15.86 -17.07 3.26
N LEU A 135 15.24 -16.10 2.58
CA LEU A 135 14.64 -14.93 3.21
C LEU A 135 13.27 -15.24 3.84
N GLY A 136 12.60 -16.31 3.42
CA GLY A 136 11.26 -16.70 3.89
C GLY A 136 11.17 -16.90 5.41
N PRO A 137 11.98 -17.79 6.01
CA PRO A 137 12.00 -17.99 7.47
C PRO A 137 12.35 -16.72 8.25
N PHE A 138 13.26 -15.90 7.73
CA PHE A 138 13.68 -14.65 8.35
C PHE A 138 12.54 -13.61 8.37
N LEU A 139 11.84 -13.43 7.24
CA LEU A 139 10.69 -12.54 7.15
C LEU A 139 9.54 -12.98 8.06
N PHE A 140 9.30 -14.29 8.16
CA PHE A 140 8.27 -14.84 9.05
C PHE A 140 8.60 -14.57 10.52
N ALA A 141 9.84 -14.84 10.94
CA ALA A 141 10.29 -14.56 12.30
C ALA A 141 10.20 -13.06 12.64
N ALA A 142 10.66 -12.19 11.73
CA ALA A 142 10.58 -10.73 11.89
C ALA A 142 9.13 -10.25 12.02
N LEU A 143 8.21 -10.75 11.19
CA LEU A 143 6.78 -10.40 11.26
C LEU A 143 6.15 -10.82 12.58
N MET A 144 6.44 -12.03 13.07
CA MET A 144 5.93 -12.52 14.36
C MET A 144 6.41 -11.65 15.52
N VAL A 145 7.68 -11.24 15.52
CA VAL A 145 8.24 -10.33 16.52
C VAL A 145 7.54 -8.97 16.48
N LEU A 146 7.33 -8.39 15.29
CA LEU A 146 6.63 -7.11 15.14
C LEU A 146 5.18 -7.18 15.64
N MET A 147 4.48 -8.29 15.39
CA MET A 147 3.09 -8.47 15.84
C MET A 147 3.01 -8.56 17.36
N VAL A 148 3.85 -9.39 18.00
CA VAL A 148 3.89 -9.52 19.47
C VAL A 148 4.30 -8.20 20.11
N PHE A 149 5.31 -7.52 19.58
CA PHE A 149 5.75 -6.21 20.07
C PHE A 149 4.62 -5.17 19.99
N SER A 150 3.87 -5.15 18.89
CA SER A 150 2.72 -4.24 18.75
C SER A 150 1.63 -4.51 19.79
N LEU A 151 1.35 -5.79 20.11
CA LEU A 151 0.40 -6.14 21.17
C LEU A 151 0.89 -5.72 22.56
N ILE A 152 2.19 -5.88 22.84
CA ILE A 152 2.80 -5.44 24.10
C ILE A 152 2.73 -3.91 24.24
N GLN A 153 2.87 -3.15 23.16
CA GLN A 153 2.83 -1.69 23.21
C GLN A 153 1.41 -1.12 23.35
N VAL A 154 0.39 -1.90 22.95
CA VAL A 154 -1.03 -1.51 23.07
C VAL A 154 -1.61 -1.81 24.45
N GLY A 155 -1.07 -2.81 25.17
CA GLY A 155 -1.46 -3.18 26.53
C GLY A 155 -0.71 -2.39 27.60
#